data_AF-A0A6G5R515-F1
#
_entry.id   AF-A0A6G5R515-F1
#
_cell.length_a   1.000
_cell.length_b   1.000
_cell.length_c   1.000
_cell.angle_alpha   90.00
_cell.angle_beta   90.00
_cell.angle_gamma   90.00
#
_symmetry.space_group_name_H-M   'P 1'
#
loop_
_entity.id
_entity.type
_entity.pdbx_description
1 polymer ?
#
loop_
_entity_poly.entity_id
_entity_poly.type
_entity_poly.pdbx_seq_one_letter_code
_entity_poly.pdbx_strand_id
1 'polypeptide(L)'
;MKDAKFIIGHILNNPSYKELKSRSECLEFTKLLSLNHQRLIAFCYVKNNILFFALLHPLGLQELKRDNNISMIKGLLKIYCSVNKDSKLAQISDIKFFVAKNLRFKKEAKILPKIVNFEKSKGEFINLAKNPQIYAKFEAIREKIKANLDANR
;
A
#
# COMPACT_ATOMS: atom_id res chain seq x y z
N MET A 1 12.30 21.66 -24.79
CA MET A 1 11.07 21.77 -23.99
C MET A 1 11.42 21.62 -22.52
N LYS A 2 10.78 22.37 -21.61
CA LYS A 2 10.99 22.15 -20.17
C LYS A 2 10.32 20.84 -19.77
N ASP A 3 11.07 19.96 -19.11
CA ASP A 3 10.57 18.67 -18.63
C ASP A 3 9.53 18.86 -17.51
N ALA A 4 8.60 17.92 -17.37
CA ALA A 4 7.55 17.97 -16.34
C ALA A 4 8.15 18.11 -14.94
N LYS A 5 9.27 17.43 -14.68
CA LYS A 5 10.01 17.53 -13.40
C LYS A 5 10.50 18.94 -13.13
N PHE A 6 10.96 19.64 -14.17
CA PHE A 6 11.41 21.03 -14.06
C PHE A 6 10.24 21.96 -13.74
N ILE A 7 9.09 21.77 -14.39
CA ILE A 7 7.87 22.55 -14.14
C ILE A 7 7.38 22.34 -12.71
N ILE A 8 7.32 21.09 -12.24
CA ILE A 8 6.92 20.74 -10.86
C ILE A 8 7.86 21.40 -9.86
N GLY A 9 9.18 21.35 -10.08
CA GLY A 9 10.16 22.00 -9.21
C GLY A 9 9.94 23.51 -9.11
N HIS A 10 9.63 24.17 -10.23
CA HIS A 10 9.34 25.61 -10.25
C HIS A 10 8.05 25.96 -9.48
N ILE A 11 7.03 25.11 -9.54
CA ILE A 11 5.78 25.29 -8.77
C ILE A 11 6.07 25.13 -7.27
N LEU A 12 6.77 24.07 -6.87
CA LEU A 12 7.06 23.79 -5.45
C LEU A 12 7.94 24.87 -4.81
N ASN A 13 8.84 25.49 -5.57
CA ASN A 13 9.72 26.55 -5.06
C ASN A 13 9.02 27.92 -4.92
N ASN A 14 7.80 28.08 -5.43
CA ASN A 14 7.05 29.33 -5.24
C ASN A 14 6.53 29.43 -3.79
N PRO A 15 6.72 30.57 -3.10
CA PRO A 15 6.26 30.80 -1.74
C PRO A 15 4.79 30.46 -1.46
N SER A 16 3.90 30.62 -2.44
CA SER A 16 2.47 30.30 -2.31
C SER A 16 2.20 28.80 -2.10
N TYR A 17 3.16 27.93 -2.45
CA TYR A 17 3.05 26.47 -2.34
C TYR A 17 3.93 25.88 -1.23
N LYS A 18 4.36 26.70 -0.26
CA LYS A 18 5.20 26.28 0.88
C LYS A 18 4.66 25.07 1.64
N GLU A 19 3.35 24.89 1.72
CA GLU A 19 2.73 23.73 2.37
C GLU A 19 2.84 22.47 1.52
N LEU A 20 2.62 22.59 0.20
CA LEU A 20 2.78 21.49 -0.74
C LEU A 20 4.24 21.02 -0.79
N LYS A 21 5.20 21.95 -0.84
CA LYS A 21 6.64 21.63 -0.75
C LYS A 21 6.97 20.90 0.56
N SER A 22 6.44 21.37 1.69
CA SER A 22 6.63 20.68 2.97
C SER A 22 6.07 19.25 2.94
N ARG A 23 4.89 19.07 2.33
CA ARG A 23 4.26 17.75 2.20
C ARG A 23 5.05 16.83 1.28
N SER A 24 5.60 17.34 0.18
CA SER A 24 6.44 16.53 -0.73
C SER A 24 7.74 16.10 -0.05
N GLU A 25 8.41 17.01 0.68
CA GLU A 25 9.63 16.69 1.44
C GLU A 25 9.34 15.64 2.54
N CYS A 26 8.24 15.79 3.26
CA CYS A 26 7.74 14.81 4.22
C CYS A 26 7.51 13.42 3.59
N LEU A 27 6.90 13.36 2.41
CA LEU A 27 6.68 12.11 1.67
C LEU A 27 7.99 11.48 1.19
N GLU A 28 8.91 12.27 0.65
CA GLU A 28 10.24 11.81 0.24
C GLU A 28 11.03 11.26 1.43
N PHE A 29 11.05 11.98 2.54
CA PHE A 29 11.70 11.51 3.76
C PHE A 29 11.10 10.20 4.26
N THR A 30 9.77 10.08 4.27
CA THR A 30 9.08 8.85 4.70
C THR A 30 9.46 7.65 3.83
N LYS A 31 9.68 7.85 2.51
CA LYS A 31 10.13 6.79 1.59
C LYS A 31 11.54 6.27 1.89
N LEU A 32 12.37 7.02 2.61
CA LEU A 32 13.71 6.57 3.03
C LEU A 32 13.67 5.62 4.23
N LEU A 33 12.56 5.59 4.97
CA LEU A 33 12.37 4.64 6.07
C LEU A 33 12.19 3.22 5.52
N SER A 34 12.43 2.19 6.33
CA SER A 34 12.16 0.82 5.90
C SER A 34 10.66 0.60 5.65
N LEU A 35 10.32 -0.36 4.78
CA LEU A 35 8.92 -0.66 4.42
C LEU A 35 8.04 -0.96 5.65
N ASN A 36 8.61 -1.56 6.68
CA ASN A 36 7.91 -1.85 7.94
C ASN A 36 7.51 -0.56 8.66
N HIS A 37 8.41 0.43 8.74
CA HIS A 37 8.10 1.73 9.34
C HIS A 37 7.08 2.51 8.50
N GLN A 38 7.25 2.51 7.17
CA GLN A 38 6.32 3.17 6.27
C GLN A 38 4.88 2.67 6.46
N ARG A 39 4.69 1.36 6.64
CA ARG A 39 3.37 0.75 6.87
C ARG A 39 2.69 1.17 8.16
N LEU A 40 3.42 1.69 9.14
CA LEU A 40 2.86 2.18 10.40
C LEU A 40 2.42 3.64 10.30
N ILE A 41 3.00 4.40 9.37
CA ILE A 41 2.81 5.83 9.20
C ILE A 41 1.68 6.06 8.20
N ALA A 42 0.68 6.81 8.63
CA ALA A 42 -0.37 7.29 7.73
C ALA A 42 0.08 8.52 6.93
N PHE A 43 0.63 9.50 7.63
CA PHE A 43 1.18 10.72 7.04
C PHE A 43 2.14 11.38 8.03
N CYS A 44 2.94 12.32 7.54
CA CYS A 44 3.77 13.17 8.38
C CYS A 44 3.68 14.62 7.92
N TYR A 45 3.96 15.54 8.84
CA TYR A 45 3.94 16.98 8.58
C TYR A 45 4.85 17.71 9.56
N VAL A 46 5.22 18.95 9.20
CA VAL A 46 6.00 19.83 10.07
C VAL A 46 5.09 20.93 10.61
N LYS A 47 5.15 21.17 11.92
CA LYS A 47 4.50 22.31 12.56
C LYS A 47 5.37 22.80 13.71
N ASN A 48 5.62 24.11 13.78
CA ASN A 48 6.43 24.74 14.82
C ASN A 48 7.81 24.07 14.99
N ASN A 49 8.49 23.76 13.89
CA ASN A 49 9.78 23.06 13.86
C ASN A 49 9.77 21.65 14.48
N ILE A 50 8.59 21.05 14.64
CA ILE A 50 8.42 19.68 15.09
C ILE A 50 7.94 18.83 13.92
N LEU A 51 8.60 17.71 13.67
CA LEU A 51 8.16 16.71 12.72
C LEU A 51 7.19 15.75 13.40
N PHE A 52 5.95 15.77 12.94
CA PHE A 52 4.90 14.91 13.44
C PHE A 52 4.70 13.71 12.53
N PHE A 53 4.70 12.52 13.11
CA PHE A 53 4.26 11.28 12.48
C PHE A 53 2.89 10.88 12.99
N ALA A 54 1.93 10.86 12.08
CA ALA A 54 0.59 10.33 12.31
C ALA A 54 0.60 8.84 12.01
N LEU A 55 0.26 8.02 13.00
CA LEU A 55 0.35 6.56 12.92
C LEU A 55 -1.02 5.91 12.81
N LEU A 56 -1.08 4.78 12.10
CA LEU A 56 -2.32 4.04 11.85
C LEU A 56 -2.82 3.28 13.07
N HIS A 57 -1.93 2.80 13.94
CA HIS A 57 -2.28 1.90 15.04
C HIS A 57 -1.48 2.22 16.32
N PRO A 58 -2.05 2.06 17.53
CA PRO A 58 -1.34 2.22 18.80
C PRO A 58 -0.08 1.36 18.95
N LEU A 59 -0.09 0.13 18.41
CA LEU A 59 1.13 -0.70 18.39
C LEU A 59 2.26 -0.07 17.56
N GLY A 60 1.90 0.62 16.47
CA GLY A 60 2.89 1.38 15.69
C GLY A 60 3.47 2.54 16.48
N LEU A 61 2.67 3.17 17.35
CA LEU A 61 3.14 4.19 18.28
C LEU A 61 4.14 3.62 19.29
N GLN A 62 3.84 2.45 19.86
CA GLN A 62 4.75 1.77 20.77
C GLN A 62 6.07 1.39 20.10
N GLU A 63 6.02 0.87 18.88
CA GLU A 63 7.21 0.49 18.11
C GLU A 63 8.09 1.70 17.79
N LEU A 64 7.51 2.75 17.19
CA LEU A 64 8.26 3.93 16.75
C LEU A 64 8.76 4.81 17.91
N LYS A 65 8.13 4.72 19.09
CA LYS A 65 8.60 5.42 20.29
C LYS A 65 9.79 4.76 20.99
N ARG A 66 10.26 3.59 20.53
CA ARG A 66 11.48 2.98 21.06
C ARG A 66 12.70 3.83 20.72
N ASP A 67 13.62 3.98 21.66
CA ASP A 67 14.82 4.83 21.52
C ASP A 67 15.65 4.50 20.27
N ASN A 68 15.76 3.21 19.92
CA ASN A 68 16.48 2.75 18.73
C ASN A 68 15.82 3.26 17.42
N ASN A 69 14.49 3.26 17.35
CA ASN A 69 13.79 3.76 16.17
C ASN A 69 13.87 5.28 16.09
N ILE A 70 13.76 5.98 17.23
CA ILE A 70 13.92 7.44 17.28
C ILE A 70 15.34 7.85 16.84
N SER A 71 16.37 7.16 17.34
CA SER A 71 17.76 7.45 16.98
C SER A 71 18.04 7.18 15.49
N MET A 72 17.53 6.08 14.95
CA MET A 72 17.58 5.78 13.52
C MET A 72 16.93 6.89 12.69
N ILE A 73 15.70 7.31 13.05
CA ILE A 73 14.97 8.35 12.31
C ILE A 73 15.72 9.68 12.38
N LYS A 74 16.26 10.05 13.53
CA LYS A 74 17.10 11.26 13.69
C LYS A 74 18.37 11.18 12.83
N GLY A 75 19.02 10.02 12.78
CA GLY A 75 20.19 9.77 11.93
C GLY A 75 19.85 9.94 10.45
N LEU A 76 18.77 9.32 9.99
CA LEU A 76 18.28 9.46 8.62
C LEU A 76 17.88 10.90 8.30
N LEU A 77 17.24 11.61 9.23
CA LEU A 77 16.88 13.01 9.06
C LEU A 77 18.13 13.89 8.86
N LYS A 78 19.19 13.65 9.65
CA LYS A 78 20.46 14.37 9.51
C LYS A 78 21.09 14.13 8.13
N ILE A 79 21.07 12.90 7.64
CA ILE A 79 21.58 12.55 6.30
C ILE A 79 20.71 13.20 5.21
N TYR A 80 19.39 13.16 5.34
CA TYR A 80 18.49 13.81 4.38
C TYR A 80 18.76 15.31 4.28
N CYS A 81 18.93 15.99 5.42
CA CYS A 81 19.17 17.43 5.48
C CYS A 81 20.58 17.82 5.02
N SER A 82 21.58 16.93 5.09
CA SER A 82 22.91 17.21 4.56
C SER A 82 22.92 17.30 3.03
N VAL A 83 22.06 16.51 2.39
CA VAL A 83 21.83 16.53 0.93
C VAL A 83 20.85 17.66 0.54
N ASN A 84 19.77 17.83 1.30
CA ASN A 84 18.69 18.80 1.00
C ASN A 84 18.72 19.98 1.98
N LYS A 85 19.72 20.85 1.83
CA LYS A 85 19.97 21.96 2.77
C LYS A 85 18.81 22.97 2.87
N ASP A 86 18.10 23.19 1.77
CA ASP A 86 16.97 24.15 1.71
C ASP A 86 15.62 23.56 2.16
N SER A 87 15.62 22.32 2.65
CA SER A 87 14.41 21.66 3.12
C SER A 87 13.92 22.28 4.43
N LYS A 88 12.59 22.35 4.60
CA LYS A 88 11.98 22.68 5.90
C LYS A 88 12.35 21.67 6.98
N LEU A 89 12.72 20.45 6.59
CA LEU A 89 13.14 19.40 7.51
C LEU A 89 14.51 19.71 8.17
N ALA A 90 15.31 20.61 7.60
CA ALA A 90 16.59 21.01 8.19
C ALA A 90 16.45 21.80 9.50
N GLN A 91 15.29 22.44 9.72
CA GLN A 91 15.02 23.25 10.91
C GLN A 91 14.31 22.48 12.04
N ILE A 92 14.17 21.16 11.90
CA ILE A 92 13.45 20.35 12.89
C ILE A 92 14.24 20.28 14.19
N SER A 93 13.58 20.65 15.29
CA SER A 93 14.12 20.54 16.65
C SER A 93 13.70 19.25 17.36
N ASP A 94 12.52 18.72 17.03
CA ASP A 94 11.95 17.55 17.70
C ASP A 94 11.10 16.68 16.77
N ILE A 95 10.93 15.40 17.15
CA ILE A 95 10.13 14.42 16.43
C ILE A 95 9.07 13.85 17.36
N LYS A 96 7.80 13.95 16.96
CA LYS A 96 6.66 13.48 17.75
C LYS A 96 5.82 12.48 16.99
N PHE A 97 5.30 11.51 17.73
CA PHE A 97 4.45 10.44 17.20
C PHE A 97 3.08 10.49 17.87
N PHE A 98 2.01 10.32 17.09
CA PHE A 98 0.65 10.22 17.61
C PHE A 98 -0.18 9.24 16.77
N VAL A 99 -1.20 8.64 17.36
CA VAL A 99 -2.16 7.80 16.62
C VAL A 99 -3.21 8.71 15.99
N ALA A 100 -3.37 8.62 14.68
CA ALA A 100 -4.37 9.40 13.97
C ALA A 100 -5.77 8.86 14.29
N LYS A 101 -6.64 9.69 14.87
CA LYS A 101 -8.05 9.35 15.06
C LYS A 101 -8.75 9.36 13.69
N ASN A 102 -9.59 8.35 13.45
CA ASN A 102 -10.51 8.30 12.30
C ASN A 102 -9.90 8.20 10.90
N LEU A 103 -8.68 7.67 10.76
CA LEU A 103 -8.21 7.18 9.46
C LEU A 103 -8.85 5.82 9.12
N ARG A 104 -10.18 5.74 9.20
CA ARG A 104 -10.92 4.71 8.48
C ARG A 104 -10.86 5.10 7.01
N PHE A 105 -9.69 4.90 6.38
CA PHE A 105 -9.72 4.61 4.96
C PHE A 105 -10.66 3.41 4.86
N LYS A 106 -11.89 3.63 4.37
CA LYS A 106 -12.68 2.54 3.83
C LYS A 106 -11.68 1.88 2.89
N LYS A 107 -11.15 0.70 3.26
CA LYS A 107 -10.56 -0.17 2.26
C LYS A 107 -11.66 -0.23 1.21
N GLU A 108 -11.43 0.35 0.04
CA GLU A 108 -12.29 0.05 -1.11
C GLU A 108 -12.44 -1.45 -1.04
N ALA A 109 -13.68 -1.91 -0.80
CA ALA A 109 -13.93 -3.32 -0.67
C ALA A 109 -13.28 -3.90 -1.91
N LYS A 110 -12.21 -4.69 -1.73
CA LYS A 110 -11.54 -5.31 -2.86
C LYS A 110 -12.69 -6.01 -3.56
N ILE A 111 -13.05 -5.52 -4.75
CA ILE A 111 -13.95 -6.23 -5.62
C ILE A 111 -13.13 -7.45 -5.96
N LEU A 112 -13.26 -8.49 -5.12
CA LEU A 112 -12.72 -9.78 -5.43
C LEU A 112 -13.36 -10.08 -6.78
N PRO A 113 -12.59 -10.20 -7.88
CA PRO A 113 -13.19 -10.61 -9.12
C PRO A 113 -13.93 -11.88 -8.79
N LYS A 114 -15.24 -11.90 -9.04
CA LYS A 114 -16.06 -13.09 -8.85
C LYS A 114 -15.34 -14.15 -9.68
N ILE A 115 -14.67 -15.10 -9.03
CA ILE A 115 -13.92 -16.12 -9.75
C ILE A 115 -14.98 -16.94 -10.46
N VAL A 116 -15.21 -16.63 -11.74
CA VAL A 116 -16.07 -17.41 -12.61
C VAL A 116 -15.23 -18.62 -13.00
N ASN A 117 -15.41 -19.72 -12.28
CA ASN A 117 -14.79 -20.98 -12.65
C ASN A 117 -15.52 -21.50 -13.89
N PHE A 118 -14.91 -21.32 -15.06
CA PHE A 118 -15.41 -21.89 -16.31
C PHE A 118 -15.05 -23.38 -16.39
N GLU A 119 -16.01 -24.21 -16.77
CA GLU A 119 -15.77 -25.62 -17.06
C GLU A 119 -14.89 -25.74 -18.30
N LYS A 120 -13.71 -26.35 -18.15
CA LYS A 120 -12.73 -26.51 -19.24
C LYS A 120 -12.88 -27.84 -19.97
N SER A 121 -13.49 -28.84 -19.33
CA SER A 121 -13.66 -30.17 -19.92
C SER A 121 -14.82 -30.18 -20.89
N LYS A 122 -14.69 -30.93 -22.01
CA LYS A 122 -15.79 -31.18 -22.96
C LYS A 122 -16.64 -32.40 -22.61
N GLY A 123 -16.21 -33.22 -21.65
CA GLY A 123 -16.91 -34.46 -21.28
C GLY A 123 -16.83 -35.59 -22.33
N GLU A 124 -15.96 -35.46 -23.34
CA GLU A 124 -15.80 -36.40 -24.47
C GLU A 124 -14.94 -37.64 -24.15
N PHE A 125 -14.90 -38.08 -22.88
CA PHE A 125 -14.13 -39.25 -22.48
C PHE A 125 -14.90 -40.55 -22.75
N ILE A 126 -14.17 -41.62 -23.07
CA ILE A 126 -14.74 -42.96 -23.25
C ILE A 126 -14.86 -43.64 -21.88
N ASN A 127 -16.06 -44.13 -21.53
CA ASN A 127 -16.32 -44.83 -20.27
C ASN A 127 -16.10 -46.33 -20.45
N LEU A 128 -14.98 -46.85 -19.93
CA LEU A 128 -14.58 -48.26 -20.03
C LEU A 128 -14.93 -49.07 -18.77
N ALA A 129 -15.71 -48.51 -17.84
CA ALA A 129 -16.03 -49.18 -16.58
C ALA A 129 -16.93 -50.40 -16.82
N LYS A 130 -16.49 -51.58 -16.36
CA LYS A 130 -17.27 -52.83 -16.44
C LYS A 130 -18.28 -52.99 -15.32
N ASN A 131 -18.07 -52.33 -14.18
CA ASN A 131 -18.99 -52.36 -13.06
C ASN A 131 -20.15 -51.37 -13.30
N PRO A 132 -21.43 -51.80 -13.24
CA PRO A 132 -22.58 -50.93 -13.53
C PRO A 132 -22.68 -49.69 -12.64
N GLN A 133 -22.35 -49.82 -11.35
CA GLN A 133 -22.40 -48.69 -10.40
C GLN A 133 -21.33 -47.65 -10.70
N ILE A 134 -20.14 -48.10 -11.11
CA ILE A 134 -19.03 -47.21 -11.49
C ILE A 134 -19.35 -46.53 -12.82
N TYR A 135 -19.87 -47.30 -13.79
CA TYR A 135 -20.28 -46.78 -15.08
C TYR A 135 -21.28 -45.62 -14.93
N ALA A 136 -22.31 -45.80 -14.10
CA ALA A 136 -23.31 -44.78 -13.83
C ALA A 136 -22.71 -43.49 -13.21
N LYS A 137 -21.70 -43.61 -12.34
CA LYS A 137 -21.02 -42.43 -11.76
C LYS A 137 -20.25 -41.64 -12.81
N PHE A 138 -19.58 -42.30 -13.74
CA PHE A 138 -18.88 -41.63 -14.85
C PHE A 138 -19.85 -40.89 -15.78
N GLU A 139 -20.99 -41.48 -16.07
CA GLU A 139 -22.04 -40.81 -16.86
C GLU A 139 -22.61 -39.58 -16.12
N ALA A 140 -22.85 -39.69 -14.81
CA ALA A 140 -23.29 -38.55 -14.00
C ALA A 140 -22.27 -37.40 -13.98
N ILE A 141 -20.97 -37.70 -14.03
CA ILE A 141 -19.91 -36.69 -14.18
C ILE A 141 -19.98 -36.03 -15.55
N ARG A 142 -20.19 -36.80 -16.63
CA ARG A 142 -20.32 -36.26 -17.99
C ARG A 142 -21.47 -35.26 -18.09
N GLU A 143 -22.63 -35.59 -17.52
CA GLU A 143 -23.79 -34.70 -17.52
C GLU A 143 -23.53 -33.39 -16.78
N LYS A 144 -22.86 -33.43 -15.62
CA LYS A 144 -22.48 -32.22 -14.89
C LYS A 144 -21.53 -31.33 -15.69
N ILE A 145 -20.56 -31.92 -16.39
CA ILE A 145 -19.61 -31.19 -17.24
C ILE A 145 -20.35 -30.49 -18.38
N LYS A 146 -21.27 -31.18 -19.07
CA LYS A 146 -22.08 -30.60 -20.15
C LYS A 146 -22.99 -29.47 -19.66
N ALA A 147 -23.69 -29.68 -18.55
CA ALA A 147 -24.55 -28.65 -17.96
C ALA A 147 -23.76 -27.39 -17.59
N ASN A 148 -22.55 -27.55 -17.04
CA ASN A 148 -21.67 -26.42 -16.73
C ASN A 148 -21.13 -25.73 -18.00
N LEU A 149 -20.91 -26.45 -19.09
CA LEU A 149 -20.52 -25.86 -20.37
C LEU A 149 -21.64 -24.99 -20.97
N ASP A 150 -22.88 -25.50 -20.96
CA ASP A 150 -24.03 -24.78 -21.50
C ASP A 150 -24.38 -23.54 -20.68
N ALA A 151 -24.24 -23.60 -19.36
CA ALA A 151 -24.45 -22.45 -18.47
C ALA A 151 -23.40 -21.33 -18.63
N ASN A 152 -22.28 -21.63 -19.30
CA ASN A 152 -21.17 -20.69 -19.54
C ASN A 152 -21.15 -20.14 -20.98
N ARG A 153 -22.10 -20.52 -21.84
CA ARG A 153 -22.33 -19.93 -23.18
C ARG A 153 -23.27 -18.74 -23.08
#